data_AF-B7T9W8-F1
#
_entry.id   AF-B7T9W8-F1
#
_cell.length_a   1.000
_cell.length_b   1.000
_cell.length_c   1.000
_cell.angle_alpha   90.00
_cell.angle_beta   90.00
_cell.angle_gamma   90.00
#
_symmetry.space_group_name_H-M   'P 1'
#
loop_
_entity.id
_entity.type
_entity.pdbx_description
1 polymer ?
#
loop_
_entity_poly.entity_id
_entity_poly.type
_entity_poly.pdbx_seq_one_letter_code
_entity_poly.pdbx_strand_id
1 'polypeptide(L)'
;RGREAVRARPLPRPVVGVRQPDGAAARYGATELGYVDPMAVQQQKDGPTVLLLGGRSWKVTSVDWSKRTVAVEPTDDKGKSRWLGTSRWLGFEVCQAMRRVLLRESDADLGLSKRGTAQLVEVRELINAPERQGSLLLERLPSGRLRWWTFAGGAVNSALALRLGDIGSTRVDDLWLETGLGISVPTLMQAKVDSAAVAAFAESLAQRSELKFAACLRREELVAVVASRSVDEQSMLRFAAIRPNPQPDRLPRDVAVW
;
A
#
# COMPACT_ATOMS: atom_id res chain seq x y z
N ARG A 1 50.03 -22.93 22.55
CA ARG A 1 48.84 -23.64 22.00
C ARG A 1 47.60 -23.01 22.64
N GLY A 2 47.06 -21.94 22.05
CA GLY A 2 45.86 -21.28 22.52
C GLY A 2 44.62 -22.00 22.02
N ARG A 3 43.71 -22.37 22.93
CA ARG A 3 42.36 -22.82 22.59
C ARG A 3 41.45 -21.59 22.66
N GLU A 4 40.99 -21.10 21.52
CA GLU A 4 39.89 -20.13 21.45
C GLU A 4 38.60 -20.79 21.92
N ALA A 5 38.07 -20.30 23.04
CA ALA A 5 36.73 -20.64 23.48
C ALA A 5 35.71 -19.85 22.66
N VAL A 6 35.07 -20.51 21.71
CA VAL A 6 33.89 -19.97 21.01
C VAL A 6 32.78 -19.78 22.05
N ARG A 7 32.59 -18.54 22.50
CA ARG A 7 31.43 -18.17 23.34
C ARG A 7 30.15 -18.28 22.50
N ALA A 8 29.41 -19.37 22.68
CA ALA A 8 28.03 -19.44 22.22
C ALA A 8 27.21 -18.36 22.93
N ARG A 9 26.61 -17.44 22.17
CA ARG A 9 25.68 -16.43 22.71
C ARG A 9 24.39 -17.11 23.19
N PRO A 10 23.82 -16.71 24.34
CA PRO A 10 22.61 -17.34 24.86
C PRO A 10 21.39 -17.06 23.96
N LEU A 11 20.56 -18.09 23.79
CA LEU A 11 19.29 -18.04 23.05
C LEU A 11 18.29 -17.08 23.73
N PRO A 12 17.45 -16.37 22.97
CA PRO A 12 16.49 -15.41 23.53
C PRO A 12 15.38 -16.10 24.33
N ARG A 13 14.91 -15.43 25.39
CA ARG A 13 13.67 -15.80 26.09
C ARG A 13 12.47 -15.54 25.16
N PRO A 14 11.49 -16.46 25.07
CA PRO A 14 10.30 -16.26 24.26
C PRO A 14 9.53 -15.06 24.77
N VAL A 15 9.34 -14.05 23.92
CA VAL A 15 8.40 -12.96 24.18
C VAL A 15 7.05 -13.48 23.69
N VAL A 16 6.12 -13.67 24.63
CA VAL A 16 4.73 -14.07 24.31
C VAL A 16 4.10 -12.93 23.51
N GLY A 17 4.18 -13.04 22.18
CA GLY A 17 3.48 -12.16 21.25
C GLY A 17 2.01 -12.55 21.16
N VAL A 18 1.14 -11.55 21.02
CA VAL A 18 -0.29 -11.74 20.74
C VAL A 18 -0.43 -12.62 19.50
N ARG A 19 -1.07 -13.78 19.65
CA ARG A 19 -1.31 -14.72 18.55
C ARG A 19 -2.28 -14.08 17.55
N GLN A 20 -1.80 -13.72 16.36
CA GLN A 20 -2.67 -13.32 15.26
C GLN A 20 -3.17 -14.58 14.53
N PRO A 21 -4.43 -14.62 14.06
CA PRO A 21 -4.97 -15.77 13.33
C PRO A 21 -4.19 -16.12 12.06
N ASP A 22 -3.47 -15.15 11.49
CA ASP A 22 -2.91 -15.21 10.12
C ASP A 22 -1.38 -14.98 10.07
N GLY A 23 -0.70 -14.93 11.21
CA GLY A 23 0.76 -14.80 11.27
C GLY A 23 1.48 -16.11 10.96
N ALA A 24 2.65 -16.04 10.32
CA ALA A 24 3.58 -17.16 10.21
C ALA A 24 4.53 -17.19 11.41
N ALA A 25 4.78 -18.36 12.01
CA ALA A 25 5.69 -18.49 13.13
C ALA A 25 7.15 -18.44 12.65
N ALA A 26 7.90 -17.41 13.05
CA ALA A 26 9.32 -17.28 12.79
C ALA A 26 10.12 -18.17 13.74
N ARG A 27 11.01 -19.01 13.20
CA ARG A 27 11.79 -20.00 13.95
C ARG A 27 13.27 -19.91 13.63
N TYR A 28 14.09 -20.02 14.66
CA TYR A 28 15.53 -20.28 14.55
C TYR A 28 15.81 -21.66 15.15
N GLY A 29 16.01 -22.66 14.27
CA GLY A 29 16.07 -24.06 14.66
C GLY A 29 14.78 -24.50 15.37
N ALA A 30 14.91 -25.06 16.58
CA ALA A 30 13.77 -25.46 17.40
C ALA A 30 13.06 -24.27 18.09
N THR A 31 13.70 -23.11 18.17
CA THR A 31 13.21 -21.95 18.94
C THR A 31 12.23 -21.12 18.12
N GLU A 32 11.02 -20.93 18.64
CA GLU A 32 10.06 -19.96 18.09
C GLU A 32 10.36 -18.56 18.62
N LEU A 33 10.54 -17.61 17.70
CA LEU A 33 10.89 -16.22 18.01
C LEU A 33 9.66 -15.32 18.12
N GLY A 34 8.54 -15.73 17.51
CA GLY A 34 7.28 -15.00 17.48
C GLY A 34 6.55 -15.18 16.15
N TYR A 35 5.46 -14.43 15.96
CA TYR A 35 4.70 -14.41 14.72
C TYR A 35 5.09 -13.21 13.85
N VAL A 36 5.14 -13.43 12.54
CA VAL A 36 5.41 -12.43 11.51
C VAL A 36 4.30 -12.40 10.48
N ASP A 37 4.11 -11.23 9.89
CA ASP A 37 3.20 -11.04 8.78
C ASP A 37 3.65 -11.82 7.53
N PRO A 38 2.78 -12.63 6.88
CA PRO A 38 3.07 -13.30 5.62
C PRO A 38 3.65 -12.39 4.53
N MET A 39 3.18 -11.16 4.41
CA MET A 39 3.70 -10.21 3.43
C MET A 39 5.09 -9.68 3.79
N ALA A 40 5.46 -9.68 5.07
CA ALA A 40 6.80 -9.27 5.50
C ALA A 40 7.88 -10.29 5.11
N VAL A 41 7.51 -11.55 4.87
CA VAL A 41 8.43 -12.64 4.50
C VAL A 41 8.44 -12.97 3.01
N GLN A 42 7.65 -12.25 2.20
CA GLN A 42 7.67 -12.37 0.76
C GLN A 42 9.05 -11.96 0.23
N GLN A 43 9.64 -12.79 -0.64
CA GLN A 43 10.96 -12.51 -1.22
C GLN A 43 10.94 -11.17 -1.96
N GLN A 44 11.86 -10.28 -1.59
CA GLN A 44 12.06 -9.04 -2.34
C GLN A 44 12.71 -9.36 -3.67
N LYS A 45 12.35 -8.60 -4.73
CA LYS A 45 13.02 -8.72 -6.03
C LYS A 45 14.51 -8.38 -5.95
N ASP A 46 14.88 -7.54 -4.98
CA ASP A 46 16.23 -7.02 -4.79
C ASP A 46 16.76 -7.36 -3.39
N GLY A 47 17.30 -8.58 -3.22
CA GLY A 47 18.07 -8.98 -2.04
C GLY A 47 17.33 -9.78 -0.96
N PRO A 48 18.05 -10.15 0.12
CA PRO A 48 17.51 -11.03 1.15
C PRO A 48 16.45 -10.34 2.01
N THR A 49 15.35 -11.03 2.31
CA THR A 49 14.32 -10.53 3.22
C THR A 49 14.82 -10.59 4.66
N VAL A 50 14.95 -9.44 5.32
CA VAL A 50 15.42 -9.33 6.72
C VAL A 50 14.33 -8.74 7.62
N LEU A 51 13.95 -9.50 8.63
CA LEU A 51 12.93 -9.19 9.63
C LEU A 51 13.57 -8.61 10.89
N LEU A 52 12.90 -7.67 11.54
CA LEU A 52 13.29 -7.19 12.87
C LEU A 52 12.32 -7.77 13.91
N LEU A 53 12.82 -8.69 14.74
CA LEU A 53 12.07 -9.39 15.78
C LEU A 53 12.80 -9.31 17.12
N GLY A 54 12.11 -8.87 18.17
CA GLY A 54 12.68 -8.72 19.51
C GLY A 54 13.91 -7.79 19.54
N GLY A 55 13.94 -6.78 18.67
CA GLY A 55 15.07 -5.85 18.54
C GLY A 55 16.31 -6.41 17.84
N ARG A 56 16.22 -7.59 17.20
CA ARG A 56 17.31 -8.21 16.44
C ARG A 56 16.91 -8.44 14.98
N SER A 57 17.88 -8.36 14.09
CA SER A 57 17.69 -8.63 12.66
C SER A 57 17.82 -10.12 12.36
N TRP A 58 16.91 -10.61 11.54
CA TRP A 58 16.78 -12.02 11.18
C TRP A 58 16.58 -12.15 9.68
N LYS A 59 17.51 -12.80 8.99
CA LYS A 59 17.41 -13.11 7.57
C LYS A 59 16.50 -14.30 7.37
N VAL A 60 15.50 -14.16 6.51
CA VAL A 60 14.63 -15.28 6.09
C VAL A 60 15.43 -16.25 5.23
N THR A 61 15.46 -17.52 5.62
CA THR A 61 16.12 -18.59 4.87
C THR A 61 15.13 -19.46 4.09
N SER A 62 13.97 -19.75 4.68
CA SER A 62 12.90 -20.48 3.99
C SER A 62 11.53 -20.15 4.55
N VAL A 63 10.49 -20.27 3.73
CA VAL A 63 9.09 -20.12 4.13
C VAL A 63 8.33 -21.39 3.78
N ASP A 64 7.70 -22.01 4.77
CA ASP A 64 6.76 -23.12 4.61
C ASP A 64 5.34 -22.59 4.82
N TRP A 65 4.67 -22.28 3.71
CA TRP A 65 3.31 -21.75 3.70
C TRP A 65 2.26 -22.76 4.18
N SER A 66 2.52 -24.06 3.97
CA SER A 66 1.60 -25.12 4.41
C SER A 66 1.54 -25.23 5.93
N LYS A 67 2.68 -25.03 6.59
CA LYS A 67 2.80 -25.05 8.06
C LYS A 67 2.73 -23.68 8.70
N ARG A 68 2.64 -22.61 7.89
CA ARG A 68 2.75 -21.21 8.32
C ARG A 68 4.00 -20.98 9.20
N THR A 69 5.15 -21.46 8.75
CA THR A 69 6.43 -21.30 9.47
C THR A 69 7.49 -20.66 8.60
N VAL A 70 8.32 -19.81 9.20
CA VAL A 70 9.42 -19.10 8.54
C VAL A 70 10.71 -19.45 9.26
N ALA A 71 11.65 -20.08 8.56
CA ALA A 71 12.99 -20.29 9.09
C ALA A 71 13.81 -19.00 8.91
N VAL A 72 14.51 -18.60 9.96
CA VAL A 72 15.34 -17.40 9.96
C VAL A 72 16.70 -17.65 10.60
N GLU A 73 17.70 -16.87 10.17
CA GLU A 73 19.04 -16.85 10.76
C GLU A 73 19.41 -15.44 11.22
N PRO A 74 20.23 -15.29 12.28
CA PRO A 74 20.74 -13.97 12.69
C PRO A 74 21.50 -13.29 11.54
N THR A 75 21.33 -11.98 11.39
CA THR A 75 22.12 -11.17 10.45
C THR A 75 22.46 -9.82 11.05
N ASP A 76 23.56 -9.22 10.60
CA ASP A 76 23.92 -7.83 10.90
C ASP A 76 23.28 -6.82 9.93
N ASP A 77 22.59 -7.32 8.90
CA ASP A 77 21.80 -6.49 7.99
C ASP A 77 20.68 -5.76 8.75
N LYS A 78 20.29 -4.57 8.28
CA LYS A 78 19.17 -3.84 8.88
C LYS A 78 17.83 -4.47 8.51
N GLY A 79 17.24 -5.19 9.47
CA GLY A 79 15.88 -5.68 9.37
C GLY A 79 14.86 -4.54 9.47
N LYS A 80 13.71 -4.74 8.83
CA LYS A 80 12.55 -3.84 8.96
C LYS A 80 11.41 -4.61 9.60
N SER A 81 10.80 -4.07 10.65
CA SER A 81 9.53 -4.59 11.16
C SER A 81 8.42 -4.09 10.24
N ARG A 82 7.91 -4.95 9.36
CA ARG A 82 6.68 -4.68 8.62
C ARG A 82 5.55 -5.43 9.30
N TRP A 83 4.65 -4.68 9.91
CA TRP A 83 3.37 -5.18 10.40
C TRP A 83 2.32 -4.61 9.45
N LEU A 84 1.95 -5.37 8.42
CA LEU A 84 0.88 -5.00 7.52
C LEU A 84 -0.40 -5.57 8.13
N GLY A 85 -0.85 -4.96 9.24
CA GLY A 85 -2.16 -5.29 9.80
C GLY A 85 -3.21 -5.37 8.70
N THR A 86 -4.16 -6.32 8.79
CA THR A 86 -5.12 -6.69 7.73
C THR A 86 -5.37 -5.52 6.77
N SER A 87 -4.71 -5.55 5.61
CA SER A 87 -4.56 -4.40 4.72
C SER A 87 -5.89 -4.06 4.08
N ARG A 88 -6.73 -3.34 4.83
CA ARG A 88 -7.92 -2.70 4.30
C ARG A 88 -7.48 -1.39 3.67
N TRP A 89 -7.92 -1.18 2.44
CA TRP A 89 -7.85 0.14 1.82
C TRP A 89 -8.40 1.20 2.76
N LEU A 90 -7.74 2.35 2.80
CA LEU A 90 -8.29 3.55 3.42
C LEU A 90 -9.55 3.96 2.66
N GLY A 91 -10.55 4.40 3.43
CA GLY A 91 -11.79 4.93 2.87
C GLY A 91 -11.58 6.31 2.23
N PHE A 92 -12.44 6.63 1.26
CA PHE A 92 -12.43 7.90 0.53
C PHE A 92 -12.35 9.13 1.45
N GLU A 93 -13.15 9.18 2.52
CA GLU A 93 -13.18 10.32 3.44
C GLU A 93 -11.86 10.58 4.15
N VAL A 94 -11.15 9.51 4.54
CA VAL A 94 -9.85 9.62 5.22
C VAL A 94 -8.82 10.17 4.24
N CYS A 95 -8.78 9.62 3.02
CA CYS A 95 -7.87 10.09 1.98
C CYS A 95 -8.16 11.56 1.59
N GLN A 96 -9.43 11.94 1.46
CA GLN A 96 -9.82 13.32 1.19
C GLN A 96 -9.47 14.27 2.35
N ALA A 97 -9.59 13.82 3.61
CA ALA A 97 -9.14 14.60 4.76
C ALA A 97 -7.62 14.81 4.73
N MET A 98 -6.84 13.78 4.40
CA MET A 98 -5.39 13.90 4.19
C MET A 98 -5.07 14.91 3.09
N ARG A 99 -5.79 14.85 1.96
CA ARG A 99 -5.64 15.82 0.85
C ARG A 99 -5.88 17.25 1.32
N ARG A 100 -6.97 17.52 2.04
CA ARG A 100 -7.29 18.86 2.57
C ARG A 100 -6.19 19.40 3.48
N VAL A 101 -5.65 18.55 4.36
CA VAL A 101 -4.53 18.91 5.24
C VAL A 101 -3.27 19.22 4.43
N LEU A 102 -2.92 18.38 3.46
CA LEU A 102 -1.72 18.55 2.65
C LEU A 102 -1.79 19.80 1.78
N LEU A 103 -2.92 20.01 1.09
CA LEU A 103 -3.13 21.12 0.17
C LEU A 103 -3.54 22.43 0.85
N ARG A 104 -3.68 22.44 2.18
CA ARG A 104 -4.14 23.60 2.96
C ARG A 104 -5.51 24.11 2.51
N GLU A 105 -6.41 23.19 2.17
CA GLU A 105 -7.81 23.51 1.82
C GLU A 105 -8.69 23.70 3.06
N SER A 106 -8.11 23.58 4.26
CA SER A 106 -8.76 23.80 5.54
C SER A 106 -7.86 24.63 6.45
N ASP A 107 -8.45 25.65 7.07
CA ASP A 107 -7.79 26.52 8.06
C ASP A 107 -7.90 25.97 9.50
N ALA A 108 -8.26 24.69 9.66
CA ALA A 108 -8.37 24.08 10.97
C ALA A 108 -6.98 24.00 11.64
N ASP A 109 -6.88 24.52 12.87
CA ASP A 109 -5.70 24.31 13.69
C ASP A 109 -5.58 22.81 14.03
N LEU A 110 -4.48 22.20 13.55
CA LEU A 110 -4.25 20.77 13.68
C LEU A 110 -3.68 20.38 15.06
N GLY A 111 -3.35 21.35 15.91
CA GLY A 111 -2.79 21.10 17.24
C GLY A 111 -1.49 20.29 17.22
N LEU A 112 -0.72 20.37 16.11
CA LEU A 112 0.49 19.58 15.94
C LEU A 112 1.63 20.10 16.82
N SER A 113 2.41 19.18 17.38
CA SER A 113 3.69 19.52 18.01
C SER A 113 4.66 20.16 17.01
N LYS A 114 5.68 20.89 17.49
CA LYS A 114 6.73 21.49 16.62
C LYS A 114 7.33 20.48 15.64
N ARG A 115 7.62 19.26 16.09
CA ARG A 115 8.14 18.18 15.24
C ARG A 115 7.12 17.69 14.22
N GLY A 116 5.85 17.60 14.60
CA GLY A 116 4.74 17.25 13.69
C GLY A 116 4.55 18.29 12.60
N THR A 117 4.62 19.58 12.96
CA THR A 117 4.55 20.70 12.01
C THR A 117 5.72 20.67 11.02
N ALA A 118 6.95 20.44 11.50
CA ALA A 118 8.13 20.33 10.64
C ALA A 118 7.99 19.17 9.63
N GLN A 119 7.56 17.99 10.09
CA GLN A 119 7.33 16.84 9.21
C GLN A 119 6.20 17.10 8.19
N LEU A 120 5.13 17.80 8.58
CA LEU A 120 4.07 18.17 7.64
C LEU A 120 4.56 19.13 6.57
N VAL A 121 5.48 20.05 6.91
CA VAL A 121 6.13 20.91 5.91
C VAL A 121 6.95 20.07 4.94
N GLU A 122 7.79 19.16 5.42
CA GLU A 122 8.60 18.27 4.56
C GLU A 122 7.71 17.47 3.59
N VAL A 123 6.62 16.86 4.07
CA VAL A 123 5.70 16.09 3.22
C VAL A 123 5.01 16.98 2.18
N ARG A 124 4.65 18.21 2.52
CA ARG A 124 4.05 19.17 1.57
C ARG A 124 5.01 19.54 0.46
N GLU A 125 6.30 19.73 0.76
CA GLU A 125 7.31 20.01 -0.26
C GLU A 125 7.48 18.82 -1.22
N LEU A 126 7.43 17.58 -0.71
CA LEU A 126 7.49 16.37 -1.54
C LEU A 126 6.32 16.26 -2.53
N ILE A 127 5.13 16.73 -2.13
CA ILE A 127 3.90 16.62 -2.93
C ILE A 127 3.70 17.83 -3.85
N ASN A 128 4.34 18.98 -3.56
CA ASN A 128 4.21 20.22 -4.34
C ASN A 128 4.94 20.22 -5.70
N ALA A 129 5.63 19.15 -6.06
CA ALA A 129 6.19 18.96 -7.40
C ALA A 129 5.56 17.71 -8.06
N PRO A 130 5.16 17.69 -9.35
CA PRO A 130 4.90 18.71 -10.39
C PRO A 130 3.39 18.81 -10.82
N GLU A 131 3.11 19.73 -11.77
CA GLU A 131 1.84 20.09 -12.44
C GLU A 131 0.50 19.79 -11.71
N ARG A 132 -0.11 20.84 -11.14
CA ARG A 132 -1.50 20.80 -10.67
C ARG A 132 -2.45 20.77 -11.88
N GLN A 133 -3.15 19.66 -12.08
CA GLN A 133 -4.26 19.58 -13.04
C GLN A 133 -5.56 19.37 -12.28
N GLY A 134 -6.19 20.48 -11.89
CA GLY A 134 -7.48 20.45 -11.19
C GLY A 134 -7.40 19.81 -9.80
N SER A 135 -8.17 18.74 -9.57
CA SER A 135 -8.26 18.04 -8.28
C SER A 135 -7.16 16.99 -8.05
N LEU A 136 -6.30 16.75 -9.05
CA LEU A 136 -5.25 15.74 -9.06
C LEU A 136 -3.86 16.38 -9.17
N LEU A 137 -2.86 15.71 -8.60
CA LEU A 137 -1.44 16.06 -8.83
C LEU A 137 -0.79 14.98 -9.69
N LEU A 138 0.09 15.40 -10.60
CA LEU A 138 0.68 14.52 -11.59
C LEU A 138 2.21 14.47 -11.43
N GLU A 139 2.72 13.37 -10.92
CA GLU A 139 4.14 13.09 -10.83
C GLU A 139 4.61 12.24 -12.01
N ARG A 140 5.66 12.67 -12.71
CA ARG A 140 6.33 11.86 -13.74
C ARG A 140 7.44 11.04 -13.08
N LEU A 141 7.29 9.72 -13.10
CA LEU A 141 8.27 8.82 -12.49
C LEU A 141 9.48 8.59 -13.42
N PRO A 142 10.67 8.26 -12.87
CA PRO A 142 11.84 7.89 -13.65
C PRO A 142 11.63 6.71 -14.61
N SER A 143 10.64 5.86 -14.31
CA SER A 143 10.22 4.74 -15.18
C SER A 143 9.49 5.18 -16.46
N GLY A 144 9.23 6.48 -16.63
CA GLY A 144 8.42 7.02 -17.72
C GLY A 144 6.91 6.93 -17.49
N ARG A 145 6.48 6.37 -16.36
CA ARG A 145 5.07 6.29 -15.95
C ARG A 145 4.60 7.59 -15.29
N LEU A 146 3.28 7.75 -15.24
CA LEU A 146 2.62 8.85 -14.57
C LEU A 146 2.00 8.36 -13.26
N ARG A 147 2.30 9.03 -12.14
CA ARG A 147 1.60 8.82 -10.87
C ARG A 147 0.61 9.95 -10.65
N TRP A 148 -0.65 9.57 -10.51
CA TRP A 148 -1.76 10.47 -10.21
C TRP A 148 -2.08 10.39 -8.73
N TRP A 149 -1.87 11.48 -8.01
CA TRP A 149 -2.26 11.61 -6.60
C TRP A 149 -3.74 11.95 -6.52
N THR A 150 -4.57 10.92 -6.40
CA THR A 150 -6.04 11.02 -6.40
C THR A 150 -6.62 11.29 -5.03
N PHE A 151 -5.99 10.77 -3.97
CA PHE A 151 -6.55 10.74 -2.62
C PHE A 151 -7.98 10.17 -2.58
N ALA A 152 -8.27 9.19 -3.43
CA ALA A 152 -9.61 8.63 -3.58
C ALA A 152 -9.85 7.37 -2.73
N GLY A 153 -8.81 6.85 -2.06
CA GLY A 153 -8.88 5.57 -1.37
C GLY A 153 -8.72 4.39 -2.34
N GLY A 154 -8.28 3.26 -1.80
CA GLY A 154 -7.85 2.15 -2.62
C GLY A 154 -8.96 1.45 -3.40
N ALA A 155 -10.19 1.43 -2.90
CA ALA A 155 -11.34 0.89 -3.63
C ALA A 155 -11.64 1.72 -4.89
N VAL A 156 -11.61 3.05 -4.79
CA VAL A 156 -11.85 3.95 -5.93
C VAL A 156 -10.70 3.85 -6.93
N ASN A 157 -9.45 3.85 -6.46
CA ASN A 157 -8.29 3.71 -7.35
C ASN A 157 -8.24 2.32 -8.02
N SER A 158 -8.69 1.27 -7.34
CA SER A 158 -8.83 -0.06 -7.94
C SER A 158 -9.89 -0.08 -9.02
N ALA A 159 -11.04 0.57 -8.79
CA ALA A 159 -12.09 0.72 -9.79
C ALA A 159 -11.62 1.52 -11.02
N LEU A 160 -10.80 2.56 -10.83
CA LEU A 160 -10.14 3.29 -11.91
C LEU A 160 -9.17 2.39 -12.70
N ALA A 161 -8.40 1.56 -12.00
CA ALA A 161 -7.50 0.61 -12.63
C ALA A 161 -8.26 -0.47 -13.44
N LEU A 162 -9.44 -0.89 -13.00
CA LEU A 162 -10.27 -1.82 -13.78
C LEU A 162 -10.77 -1.20 -15.09
N ARG A 163 -11.03 0.12 -15.12
CA ARG A 163 -11.42 0.85 -16.34
C ARG A 163 -10.30 0.96 -17.36
N LEU A 164 -9.05 0.69 -16.96
CA LEU A 164 -7.92 0.59 -17.89
C LEU A 164 -7.90 -0.73 -18.65
N GLY A 165 -8.51 -1.79 -18.13
CA GLY A 165 -8.48 -3.13 -18.73
C GLY A 165 -7.04 -3.62 -18.98
N ASP A 166 -6.82 -4.28 -20.12
CA ASP A 166 -5.53 -4.85 -20.52
C ASP A 166 -4.51 -3.80 -21.01
N ILE A 167 -4.85 -2.50 -21.00
CA ILE A 167 -4.03 -1.41 -21.55
C ILE A 167 -2.77 -1.14 -20.68
N GLY A 168 -2.65 -1.79 -19.52
CA GLY A 168 -1.38 -1.90 -18.81
C GLY A 168 -1.50 -2.39 -17.37
N SER A 169 -0.37 -2.83 -16.79
CA SER A 169 -0.29 -3.13 -15.35
C SER A 169 -0.32 -1.83 -14.55
N THR A 170 -1.42 -1.50 -13.87
CA THR A 170 -1.50 -0.31 -13.02
C THR A 170 -1.20 -0.66 -11.56
N ARG A 171 -0.28 0.11 -10.95
CA ARG A 171 -0.06 0.06 -9.50
C ARG A 171 -1.07 0.99 -8.85
N VAL A 172 -1.73 0.48 -7.81
CA VAL A 172 -2.75 1.20 -7.06
C VAL A 172 -2.33 1.26 -5.59
N ASP A 173 -2.55 2.42 -4.99
CA ASP A 173 -2.46 2.69 -3.56
C ASP A 173 -3.74 3.42 -3.10
N ASP A 174 -3.86 3.74 -1.82
CA ASP A 174 -4.94 4.55 -1.29
C ASP A 174 -4.88 6.00 -1.78
N LEU A 175 -3.66 6.54 -1.93
CA LEU A 175 -3.46 7.96 -2.21
C LEU A 175 -3.20 8.24 -3.70
N TRP A 176 -2.80 7.22 -4.46
CA TRP A 176 -2.38 7.40 -5.85
C TRP A 176 -2.64 6.16 -6.71
N LEU A 177 -2.58 6.36 -8.03
CA LEU A 177 -2.52 5.27 -9.02
C LEU A 177 -1.55 5.62 -10.16
N GLU A 178 -0.96 4.61 -10.78
CA GLU A 178 0.02 4.78 -11.86
C GLU A 178 -0.53 4.41 -13.24
N THR A 179 -0.40 5.32 -14.21
CA THR A 179 -0.78 5.09 -15.60
C THR A 179 0.42 5.13 -16.56
N GLY A 180 0.22 4.63 -17.78
CA GLY A 180 1.16 4.83 -18.89
C GLY A 180 1.07 6.26 -19.47
N LEU A 181 1.99 6.59 -20.37
CA LEU A 181 1.93 7.84 -21.12
C LEU A 181 0.65 7.89 -21.97
N GLY A 182 0.01 9.07 -22.04
CA GLY A 182 -1.22 9.29 -22.81
C GLY A 182 -2.50 8.83 -22.11
N ILE A 183 -2.40 8.21 -20.93
CA ILE A 183 -3.54 7.73 -20.16
C ILE A 183 -3.89 8.74 -19.06
N SER A 184 -5.07 9.36 -19.19
CA SER A 184 -5.59 10.40 -18.30
C SER A 184 -6.61 9.84 -17.31
N VAL A 185 -6.39 10.05 -16.00
CA VAL A 185 -7.36 9.68 -14.95
C VAL A 185 -8.71 10.39 -15.12
N PRO A 186 -8.78 11.69 -15.42
CA PRO A 186 -10.04 12.35 -15.75
C PRO A 186 -10.86 11.64 -16.85
N THR A 187 -10.19 11.10 -17.88
CA THR A 187 -10.86 10.32 -18.94
C THR A 187 -11.38 8.98 -18.40
N LEU A 188 -10.61 8.28 -17.57
CA LEU A 188 -11.04 7.03 -16.93
C LEU A 188 -12.24 7.21 -16.00
N MET A 189 -12.34 8.38 -15.35
CA MET A 189 -13.49 8.70 -14.49
C MET A 189 -14.81 8.72 -15.27
N GLN A 190 -14.75 9.06 -16.56
CA GLN A 190 -15.90 9.10 -17.46
C GLN A 190 -16.15 7.77 -18.19
N ALA A 191 -15.14 6.90 -18.30
CA ALA A 191 -15.24 5.62 -18.96
C ALA A 191 -16.17 4.67 -18.19
N LYS A 192 -17.00 3.87 -18.88
CA LYS A 192 -17.80 2.83 -18.20
C LYS A 192 -16.89 1.69 -17.73
N VAL A 193 -17.14 1.15 -16.55
CA VAL A 193 -16.48 -0.09 -16.12
C VAL A 193 -17.25 -1.28 -16.68
N ASP A 194 -16.54 -2.28 -17.17
CA ASP A 194 -17.15 -3.53 -17.58
C ASP A 194 -17.55 -4.35 -16.34
N SER A 195 -18.84 -4.67 -16.23
CA SER A 195 -19.38 -5.52 -15.18
C SER A 195 -18.69 -6.89 -15.08
N ALA A 196 -18.24 -7.45 -16.22
CA ALA A 196 -17.52 -8.72 -16.24
C ALA A 196 -16.11 -8.57 -15.64
N ALA A 197 -15.42 -7.47 -15.93
CA ALA A 197 -14.11 -7.16 -15.34
C ALA A 197 -14.20 -6.95 -13.82
N VAL A 198 -15.27 -6.28 -13.35
CA VAL A 198 -15.54 -6.13 -11.91
C VAL A 198 -15.79 -7.48 -11.25
N ALA A 199 -16.60 -8.34 -11.85
CA ALA A 199 -16.88 -9.68 -11.34
C ALA A 199 -15.61 -10.54 -11.28
N ALA A 200 -14.78 -10.54 -12.33
CA ALA A 200 -13.51 -11.27 -12.36
C ALA A 200 -12.52 -10.77 -11.29
N PHE A 201 -12.46 -9.45 -11.08
CA PHE A 201 -11.64 -8.85 -10.02
C PHE A 201 -12.11 -9.24 -8.62
N ALA A 202 -13.42 -9.17 -8.37
CA ALA A 202 -14.01 -9.58 -7.10
C ALA A 202 -13.77 -11.08 -6.84
N GLU A 203 -13.91 -11.92 -7.86
CA GLU A 203 -13.62 -13.35 -7.79
C GLU A 203 -12.16 -13.60 -7.41
N SER A 204 -11.21 -12.95 -8.09
CA SER A 204 -9.76 -13.03 -7.82
C SER A 204 -9.39 -12.53 -6.41
N LEU A 205 -10.01 -11.44 -5.95
CA LEU A 205 -9.81 -10.96 -4.59
C LEU A 205 -10.40 -11.93 -3.57
N ALA A 206 -11.57 -12.51 -3.84
CA ALA A 206 -12.21 -13.42 -2.92
C ALA A 206 -11.45 -14.76 -2.80
N GLN A 207 -10.78 -15.23 -3.87
CA GLN A 207 -9.86 -16.38 -3.81
C GLN A 207 -8.66 -16.12 -2.89
N ARG A 208 -8.21 -14.85 -2.81
CA ARG A 208 -7.08 -14.43 -1.98
C ARG A 208 -7.52 -13.83 -0.64
N SER A 209 -8.82 -13.78 -0.37
CA SER A 209 -9.37 -13.08 0.78
C SER A 209 -9.33 -13.96 2.01
N GLU A 210 -8.63 -13.50 3.05
CA GLU A 210 -8.66 -14.09 4.39
C GLU A 210 -9.79 -13.46 5.22
N LEU A 211 -11.00 -13.41 4.66
CA LEU A 211 -12.14 -12.78 5.34
C LEU A 211 -12.49 -13.58 6.60
N LYS A 212 -12.58 -12.90 7.75
CA LYS A 212 -13.06 -13.54 8.98
C LYS A 212 -14.43 -14.19 8.73
N PHE A 213 -14.55 -15.47 9.07
CA PHE A 213 -15.73 -16.30 8.81
C PHE A 213 -15.98 -16.65 7.33
N ALA A 214 -14.98 -16.55 6.44
CA ALA A 214 -15.11 -16.99 5.04
C ALA A 214 -15.60 -18.45 4.93
N ALA A 215 -15.18 -19.33 5.84
CA ALA A 215 -15.62 -20.73 5.90
C ALA A 215 -17.12 -20.90 6.21
N CYS A 216 -17.78 -19.86 6.73
CA CYS A 216 -19.21 -19.85 7.02
C CYS A 216 -20.06 -19.26 5.88
N LEU A 217 -19.42 -18.77 4.80
CA LEU A 217 -20.10 -18.16 3.67
C LEU A 217 -20.06 -19.11 2.47
N ARG A 218 -21.16 -19.16 1.71
CA ARG A 218 -21.14 -19.75 0.37
C ARG A 218 -20.23 -18.91 -0.52
N ARG A 219 -19.67 -19.53 -1.57
CA ARG A 219 -18.74 -18.86 -2.50
C ARG A 219 -19.33 -17.55 -3.03
N GLU A 220 -20.58 -17.58 -3.46
CA GLU A 220 -21.33 -16.43 -3.97
C GLU A 220 -21.45 -15.27 -2.95
N GLU A 221 -21.66 -15.58 -1.67
CA GLU A 221 -21.75 -14.59 -0.60
C GLU A 221 -20.37 -13.98 -0.29
N LEU A 222 -19.31 -14.80 -0.29
CA LEU A 222 -17.94 -14.32 -0.13
C LEU A 222 -17.56 -13.37 -1.28
N VAL A 223 -17.87 -13.72 -2.53
CA VAL A 223 -17.63 -12.85 -3.70
C VAL A 223 -18.41 -11.56 -3.56
N ALA A 224 -19.70 -11.60 -3.19
CA ALA A 224 -20.51 -10.40 -3.03
C ALA A 224 -19.98 -9.46 -1.93
N VAL A 225 -19.53 -10.01 -0.79
CA VAL A 225 -18.92 -9.22 0.29
C VAL A 225 -17.59 -8.61 -0.15
N VAL A 226 -16.77 -9.34 -0.91
CA VAL A 226 -15.51 -8.81 -1.42
C VAL A 226 -15.76 -7.75 -2.50
N ALA A 227 -16.69 -7.98 -3.43
CA ALA A 227 -17.08 -7.03 -4.46
C ALA A 227 -17.55 -5.70 -3.86
N SER A 228 -18.46 -5.74 -2.89
CA SER A 228 -18.99 -4.55 -2.22
C SER A 228 -17.93 -3.76 -1.45
N ARG A 229 -16.84 -4.41 -1.01
CA ARG A 229 -15.69 -3.72 -0.38
C ARG A 229 -14.66 -3.19 -1.37
N SER A 230 -14.64 -3.74 -2.58
CA SER A 230 -13.59 -3.49 -3.56
C SER A 230 -13.97 -2.43 -4.58
N VAL A 231 -15.27 -2.20 -4.78
CA VAL A 231 -15.80 -1.19 -5.68
C VAL A 231 -16.71 -0.26 -4.88
N ASP A 232 -16.24 0.96 -4.68
CA ASP A 232 -17.01 2.03 -4.04
C ASP A 232 -17.54 2.99 -5.10
N GLU A 233 -18.68 2.64 -5.71
CA GLU A 233 -19.29 3.44 -6.78
C GLU A 233 -19.75 4.82 -6.28
N GLN A 234 -20.24 4.90 -5.04
CA GLN A 234 -20.68 6.18 -4.46
C GLN A 234 -19.50 7.13 -4.29
N SER A 235 -18.39 6.67 -3.72
CA SER A 235 -17.17 7.47 -3.61
C SER A 235 -16.56 7.76 -4.98
N MET A 236 -16.67 6.85 -5.95
CA MET A 236 -16.25 7.10 -7.33
C MET A 236 -17.04 8.25 -7.97
N LEU A 237 -18.36 8.29 -7.81
CA LEU A 237 -19.20 9.40 -8.30
C LEU A 237 -18.85 10.72 -7.60
N ARG A 238 -18.61 10.67 -6.28
CA ARG A 238 -18.18 11.85 -5.52
C ARG A 238 -16.83 12.35 -5.96
N PHE A 239 -15.87 11.44 -6.20
CA PHE A 239 -14.57 11.75 -6.77
C PHE A 239 -14.69 12.39 -8.16
N ALA A 240 -15.57 11.86 -9.01
CA ALA A 240 -15.91 12.43 -10.31
C ALA A 240 -16.53 13.82 -10.24
N ALA A 241 -17.28 14.11 -9.17
CA ALA A 241 -17.88 15.42 -8.93
C ALA A 241 -16.91 16.46 -8.35
N ILE A 242 -15.72 16.06 -7.87
CA ILE A 242 -14.67 17.01 -7.45
C ILE A 242 -14.16 17.71 -8.71
N ARG A 243 -14.79 18.86 -9.04
CA ARG A 243 -14.45 19.62 -10.24
C ARG A 243 -12.95 19.91 -10.26
N PRO A 244 -12.24 19.65 -11.38
CA PRO A 244 -10.98 20.31 -11.59
C PRO A 244 -11.24 21.82 -11.59
N ASN A 245 -10.46 22.58 -10.82
CA ASN A 245 -10.55 24.03 -10.83
C ASN A 245 -10.53 24.55 -12.28
N PRO A 246 -11.50 25.37 -12.74
CA PRO A 246 -11.52 25.85 -14.12
C PRO A 246 -10.39 26.87 -14.35
N GLN A 247 -9.28 26.39 -14.93
CA GLN A 247 -8.18 27.10 -15.61
C GLN A 247 -7.38 28.17 -14.85
N PRO A 248 -6.14 28.43 -15.30
CA PRO A 248 -5.98 29.58 -16.18
C PRO A 248 -5.50 29.15 -17.57
N ASP A 249 -6.11 29.72 -18.60
CA ASP A 249 -5.57 29.74 -19.95
C ASP A 249 -4.19 30.38 -19.91
N ARG A 250 -3.14 29.55 -19.88
CA ARG A 250 -1.77 29.83 -20.33
C ARG A 250 -0.94 28.57 -20.09
N LEU A 251 -0.76 27.78 -21.14
CA LEU A 251 0.52 27.07 -21.29
C LEU A 251 1.62 28.14 -21.14
N PRO A 252 2.65 27.96 -20.30
CA PRO A 252 3.82 28.80 -20.42
C PRO A 252 4.39 28.56 -21.83
N ARG A 253 4.18 29.54 -22.70
CA ARG A 253 5.15 29.82 -23.74
C ARG A 253 6.45 30.15 -22.99
N ASP A 254 7.52 29.50 -23.40
CA ASP A 254 8.89 29.73 -22.97
C ASP A 254 9.28 29.06 -21.64
N VAL A 255 9.80 27.83 -21.73
CA VAL A 255 11.07 27.52 -21.07
C VAL A 255 11.96 26.84 -22.09
N ALA A 256 13.03 27.55 -22.42
CA ALA A 256 14.01 27.25 -23.44
C ALA A 256 14.76 25.94 -23.19
N VAL A 257 15.18 25.36 -24.31
CA VAL A 257 16.32 24.45 -24.44
C VAL A 257 17.49 24.98 -23.62
N TRP A 258 17.95 24.20 -22.64
CA TRP A 258 19.35 23.95 -22.29
C TRP A 258 19.47 22.55 -21.68
#